data_AF-A0A3N5UR11-F1
#
_entry.id   AF-A0A3N5UR11-F1
#
_cell.length_a   1.000
_cell.length_b   1.000
_cell.length_c   1.000
_cell.angle_alpha   90.00
_cell.angle_beta   90.00
_cell.angle_gamma   90.00
#
_symmetry.space_group_name_H-M   'P 1'
#
loop_
_entity.id
_entity.type
_entity.pdbx_description
1 polymer ?
#
loop_
_entity_poly.entity_id
_entity_poly.type
_entity_poly.pdbx_seq_one_letter_code
_entity_poly.pdbx_strand_id
1 'polypeptide(L)' 'MGTATVKWISGKQFIGIDSTQHSIVLSTPDEGIGIKPSDLLLIAVASCTAVDIVEILSKKRLPLNHLEISCSGEQDQDP' A
#
# COMPACT_ATOMS: atom_id res chain seq x y z
N MET A 1 -3.47 -7.25 -16.55
CA MET A 1 -4.41 -6.12 -16.31
C MET A 1 -4.70 -6.12 -14.82
N GLY A 2 -4.32 -5.08 -14.08
CA GLY A 2 -4.59 -4.99 -12.65
C GLY A 2 -6.02 -4.51 -12.42
N THR A 3 -6.82 -5.29 -11.72
CA THR A 3 -8.17 -4.91 -11.29
C THR A 3 -8.21 -4.95 -9.77
N ALA A 4 -8.88 -3.98 -9.16
CA ALA A 4 -9.14 -3.98 -7.73
C ALA A 4 -10.63 -3.71 -7.51
N THR A 5 -11.23 -4.37 -6.53
CA THR A 5 -12.62 -4.15 -6.12
C THR A 5 -12.65 -3.68 -4.68
N VAL A 6 -13.41 -2.63 -4.39
CA VAL A 6 -13.64 -2.18 -3.01
C VAL A 6 -15.09 -2.49 -2.65
N LYS A 7 -15.28 -3.18 -1.52
CA LYS A 7 -16.60 -3.48 -0.94
C LYS A 7 -16.77 -2.70 0.34
N TRP A 8 -17.87 -1.95 0.44
CA TRP A 8 -18.29 -1.37 1.71
C TRP A 8 -18.84 -2.46 2.63
N ILE A 9 -18.52 -2.38 3.93
CA ILE A 9 -18.99 -3.33 4.93
C ILE A 9 -20.03 -2.66 5.84
N SER A 10 -19.60 -1.64 6.56
CA SER A 10 -20.44 -0.81 7.43
C SER A 10 -19.69 0.46 7.81
N GLY A 11 -20.40 1.51 8.24
CA GLY A 11 -19.76 2.76 8.67
C GLY A 11 -18.77 3.28 7.64
N LYS A 12 -17.54 3.58 8.07
CA LYS A 12 -16.43 3.97 7.20
C LYS A 12 -15.40 2.83 7.02
N GLN A 13 -15.89 1.59 6.93
CA GLN A 13 -15.09 0.38 6.78
C GLN A 13 -15.33 -0.28 5.42
N PHE A 14 -14.23 -0.75 4.82
CA PHE A 14 -14.21 -1.33 3.47
C PHE A 14 -13.28 -2.53 3.40
N ILE A 15 -13.49 -3.38 2.40
CA ILE A 15 -12.56 -4.45 2.00
C ILE A 15 -12.10 -4.17 0.57
N GLY A 16 -10.81 -3.98 0.38
CA GLY A 16 -10.17 -3.97 -0.94
C GLY A 16 -9.76 -5.39 -1.34
N ILE A 17 -10.06 -5.80 -2.57
CA ILE A 17 -9.68 -7.09 -3.16
C ILE A 17 -8.86 -6.82 -4.41
N ASP A 18 -7.65 -7.35 -4.47
CA ASP A 18 -6.74 -7.17 -5.61
C ASP A 18 -7.01 -8.17 -6.74
N SER A 19 -6.26 -8.08 -7.83
CA SER A 19 -6.40 -8.99 -8.98
C SER A 19 -5.98 -10.43 -8.68
N THR A 20 -5.30 -10.66 -7.56
CA THR A 20 -4.85 -11.99 -7.12
C THR A 20 -5.72 -12.56 -6.00
N GLN A 21 -6.88 -11.95 -5.75
CA GLN A 21 -7.90 -12.35 -4.76
C GLN A 21 -7.44 -12.23 -3.30
N HIS A 22 -6.42 -11.44 -3.02
CA HIS A 22 -6.05 -11.05 -1.66
C HIS A 22 -6.90 -9.88 -1.20
N SER A 23 -7.24 -9.88 0.09
CA SER A 23 -8.11 -8.88 0.69
C SER A 23 -7.37 -8.06 1.74
N ILE A 24 -7.69 -6.77 1.80
CA ILE A 24 -7.22 -5.84 2.82
C ILE A 24 -8.42 -5.14 3.45
N VAL A 25 -8.39 -4.94 4.77
CA VAL A 25 -9.40 -4.16 5.48
C VAL A 25 -8.94 -2.71 5.52
N LEU A 26 -9.81 -1.81 5.11
CA LEU A 26 -9.60 -0.37 5.03
C LEU A 26 -10.58 0.34 5.94
N SER A 27 -10.13 1.35 6.66
CA SER A 27 -11.04 2.21 7.39
C SER A 27 -10.50 3.63 7.51
N THR A 28 -11.37 4.57 7.84
CA THR A 28 -10.90 5.92 8.23
C THR A 28 -10.22 5.88 9.61
N PRO A 29 -9.43 6.92 9.95
CA PRO A 29 -8.71 6.96 11.22
C PRO A 29 -9.61 6.91 12.47
N ASP A 30 -10.84 7.41 12.37
CA ASP A 30 -11.82 7.39 13.45
C ASP A 30 -12.40 6.00 13.74
N GLU A 31 -12.53 5.14 12.71
CA GLU A 31 -12.93 3.74 12.90
C GLU A 31 -11.75 2.90 13.42
N GLY A 32 -10.54 3.12 12.90
CA GLY A 32 -9.31 2.48 13.38
C GLY A 32 -9.25 0.96 13.24
N ILE A 33 -10.05 0.36 12.35
CA ILE A 33 -10.16 -1.11 12.17
C ILE A 33 -9.23 -1.63 11.07
N GLY A 34 -9.08 -0.87 9.99
CA GLY A 34 -8.26 -1.22 8.84
C GLY A 34 -7.18 -0.18 8.58
N ILE A 35 -6.34 -0.43 7.58
CA ILE A 35 -5.36 0.56 7.15
C ILE A 35 -6.08 1.78 6.57
N LYS A 36 -5.57 2.97 6.88
CA LYS A 36 -6.07 4.22 6.27
C LYS A 36 -5.79 4.19 4.76
N PRO A 37 -6.78 4.47 3.89
CA PRO A 37 -6.59 4.40 2.44
C PRO A 37 -5.41 5.22 1.90
N SER A 38 -5.16 6.42 2.43
CA SER A 38 -4.02 7.24 1.98
C SER A 38 -2.67 6.70 2.45
N ASP A 39 -2.60 6.02 3.60
CA ASP A 39 -1.37 5.38 4.05
C ASP A 39 -1.06 4.14 3.20
N LEU A 40 -2.10 3.40 2.78
CA LEU A 40 -1.95 2.31 1.83
C LEU A 40 -1.35 2.80 0.50
N LEU A 41 -1.73 4.00 0.03
CA LEU A 41 -1.15 4.58 -1.19
C LEU A 41 0.36 4.82 -1.02
N LEU A 42 0.79 5.36 0.13
CA LEU A 42 2.21 5.56 0.43
C LEU A 42 2.98 4.23 0.53
N ILE A 43 2.38 3.22 1.15
CA ILE A 43 2.97 1.88 1.22
C ILE A 43 3.09 1.27 -0.18
N ALA A 44 2.07 1.41 -1.02
CA ALA A 44 2.07 0.87 -2.38
C ALA A 44 3.22 1.46 -3.21
N VAL A 45 3.39 2.79 -3.21
CA VAL A 45 4.50 3.42 -3.94
C VAL A 45 5.86 3.03 -3.38
N ALA A 46 6.03 3.03 -2.05
CA ALA A 46 7.27 2.61 -1.41
C ALA A 46 7.61 1.15 -1.75
N SER A 47 6.61 0.27 -1.76
CA SER A 47 6.78 -1.15 -2.07
C SER A 47 7.18 -1.36 -3.53
N CYS A 48 6.58 -0.64 -4.48
CA CYS A 48 6.98 -0.70 -5.89
C CYS A 48 8.45 -0.29 -6.06
N THR A 49 8.88 0.80 -5.42
CA THR A 49 10.30 1.22 -5.43
C THR A 49 11.22 0.18 -4.77
N ALA A 50 10.79 -0.43 -3.67
CA ALA A 50 11.58 -1.46 -2.98
C ALA A 50 11.84 -2.68 -3.87
N VAL A 51 10.82 -3.14 -4.61
CA VAL A 51 10.93 -4.28 -5.54
C VAL A 51 12.05 -4.02 -6.57
N ASP A 52 12.08 -2.83 -7.17
CA ASP A 52 13.11 -2.48 -8.15
C ASP A 52 14.51 -2.50 -7.54
N ILE A 53 14.69 -1.93 -6.34
CA ILE A 53 15.99 -1.91 -5.64
C ILE A 53 16.48 -3.33 -5.36
N VAL A 54 15.60 -4.17 -4.81
CA VAL A 54 15.90 -5.59 -4.52
C VAL A 54 16.31 -6.32 -5.80
N GLU A 55 15.57 -6.11 -6.89
CA GLU A 55 15.85 -6.76 -8.17
C GLU A 55 17.19 -6.29 -8.78
N ILE A 56 17.50 -5.00 -8.70
CA ILE A 56 18.76 -4.43 -9.20
C ILE A 56 19.96 -5.00 -8.45
N LEU A 57 19.91 -5.04 -7.10
CA LEU A 57 21.01 -5.57 -6.29
C LEU A 57 21.21 -7.07 -6.52
N SER A 58 20.10 -7.81 -6.65
CA SER A 58 20.12 -9.22 -7.02
C SER A 58 20.81 -9.45 -8.37
N LYS A 59 20.41 -8.70 -9.42
CA LYS A 59 21.05 -8.74 -10.75
C LYS A 59 22.55 -8.41 -10.72
N LYS A 60 22.96 -7.52 -9.81
CA LYS A 60 24.38 -7.15 -9.60
C LYS A 60 25.16 -8.12 -8.71
N ARG A 61 24.51 -9.14 -8.14
CA ARG A 61 25.10 -10.09 -7.18
C ARG A 61 25.66 -9.38 -5.93
N LEU A 62 25.02 -8.29 -5.51
CA LEU A 62 25.36 -7.57 -4.29
C LEU A 62 24.41 -8.03 -3.17
N PRO A 63 24.93 -8.42 -1.98
CA PRO A 63 24.08 -8.82 -0.87
C PRO A 63 23.31 -7.61 -0.32
N LEU A 64 21.99 -7.74 -0.16
CA LEU A 64 21.14 -6.77 0.51
C LEU A 64 20.91 -7.22 1.96
N ASN A 65 21.48 -6.48 2.92
CA ASN A 65 21.37 -6.82 4.35
C ASN A 65 20.17 -6.14 5.02
N HIS A 66 19.77 -4.96 4.55
CA HIS A 66 18.66 -4.19 5.10
C HIS A 66 18.16 -3.17 4.07
N LEU A 67 16.85 -2.99 4.01
CA LEU A 67 16.17 -1.95 3.23
C LEU A 67 14.98 -1.43 4.04
N GLU A 68 14.93 -0.12 4.21
CA GLU A 68 13.80 0.59 4.79
C GLU A 68 13.51 1.80 3.92
N ILE A 69 12.23 2.05 3.66
CA ILE A 69 11.77 3.22 2.90
C ILE A 69 10.75 3.96 3.75
N SER A 70 11.09 5.19 4.12
CA SER A 70 10.15 6.13 4.71
C SER A 70 9.52 6.97 3.59
N CYS A 71 8.19 6.99 3.51
CA CYS A 71 7.45 7.74 2.51
C CYS A 71 6.43 8.66 3.20
N SER A 72 6.35 9.91 2.74
CA SER A 72 5.39 10.90 3.21
C SER A 72 4.68 11.52 2.01
N GLY A 73 3.41 11.89 2.18
CA GLY A 73 2.64 12.63 1.20
C GLY A 73 1.73 13.63 1.89
N GLU A 74 1.45 14.72 1.19
CA GLU A 74 0.51 15.75 1.63
C GLU A 74 -0.75 15.65 0.77
N GLN A 75 -1.91 15.67 1.43
CA GLN A 75 -3.19 15.71 0.76
C GLN A 75 -3.69 17.16 0.77
N ASP A 76 -4.24 17.62 -0.35
CA ASP A 76 -4.88 18.93 -0.41
C ASP A 76 -6.02 19.02 0.62
N GLN A 77 -6.16 20.18 1.25
CA GLN A 77 -7.20 20.44 2.25
C GLN A 77 -8.57 20.63 1.59
N ASP A 78 -8.61 20.98 0.30
CA ASP A 78 -9.82 21.05 -0.53
C ASP A 78 -9.69 20.12 -1.75
N PRO A 79 -9.81 18.80 -1.55
CA PRO A 79 -9.54 17.78 -2.57
C PRO A 79 -10.65 17.61 -3.62
#